data_AF-A0A353PSH1-F1
#
_entry.id   AF-A0A353PSH1-F1
#
_cell.length_a   1.000
_cell.length_b   1.000
_cell.length_c   1.000
_cell.angle_alpha   90.00
_cell.angle_beta   90.00
_cell.angle_gamma   90.00
#
_symmetry.space_group_name_H-M   'P 1'
#
loop_
_entity.id
_entity.type
_entity.pdbx_description
1 polymer ?
#
loop_
_entity_poly.entity_id
_entity_poly.type
_entity_poly.pdbx_seq_one_letter_code
_entity_poly.pdbx_strand_id
1 'polypeptide(L)'
;MYVIKEPLSYGQRLLLNLVDERRLRSFCTEREIPFHYTYRVATGKQTPPPTLIWSLRDYIHPALWFYDEGEPYEIIPFQVKRKEENPNKTIAMKDFREYAFQDLKDLSKKHSIKFYTLYNIHIGKYVPSFLAIKQFMKLYKPELWFMYAEEKQ
;
A
#
# COMPACT_ATOMS: atom_id res chain seq x y z
N MET A 1 17.30 5.44 -19.40
CA MET A 1 17.19 3.99 -19.16
C MET A 1 16.41 3.77 -17.87
N TYR A 2 15.31 3.02 -17.92
CA TYR A 2 14.55 2.64 -16.72
C TYR A 2 15.34 1.61 -15.90
N VAL A 3 15.11 1.55 -14.59
CA VAL A 3 15.68 0.49 -13.73
C VAL A 3 14.53 -0.44 -13.35
N ILE A 4 13.98 -1.10 -14.36
CA ILE A 4 12.87 -2.02 -14.19
C ILE A 4 13.46 -3.37 -13.76
N LYS A 5 13.07 -3.82 -12.57
CA LYS A 5 13.23 -5.21 -12.16
C LYS A 5 11.89 -5.89 -12.39
N GLU A 6 11.89 -6.90 -13.25
CA GLU A 6 10.72 -7.75 -13.42
C GLU A 6 10.62 -8.80 -12.30
N PRO A 7 9.41 -9.26 -11.96
CA PRO A 7 8.12 -8.79 -12.51
C PRO A 7 7.67 -7.45 -11.92
N LEU A 8 6.92 -6.66 -12.70
CA LEU A 8 6.31 -5.41 -12.24
C LEU A 8 4.99 -5.67 -11.54
N SER A 9 4.65 -4.88 -10.51
CA SER A 9 3.28 -4.86 -10.00
C SER A 9 2.30 -4.30 -11.02
N TYR A 10 1.05 -4.75 -11.02
CA TYR A 10 0.01 -4.22 -11.90
C TYR A 10 -0.13 -2.69 -11.78
N GLY A 11 -0.04 -2.16 -10.56
CA GLY A 11 -0.11 -0.72 -10.28
C GLY A 11 1.09 0.03 -10.86
N GLN A 12 2.30 -0.55 -10.78
CA GLN A 12 3.49 0.04 -11.40
C GLN A 12 3.41 -0.01 -12.93
N ARG A 13 2.89 -1.09 -13.52
CA ARG A 13 2.66 -1.18 -14.98
C ARG A 13 1.75 -0.06 -15.47
N LEU A 14 0.65 0.22 -14.77
CA LEU A 14 -0.25 1.32 -15.13
C LEU A 14 0.48 2.66 -15.17
N LEU A 15 1.32 2.95 -14.18
CA LEU A 15 2.13 4.17 -14.18
C LEU A 15 3.18 4.18 -15.30
N LEU A 16 3.81 3.04 -15.58
CA LEU A 16 4.81 2.93 -16.64
C LEU A 16 4.18 3.19 -18.01
N ASN A 17 2.99 2.66 -18.27
CA ASN A 17 2.25 2.92 -19.51
C ASN A 17 1.98 4.43 -19.67
N LEU A 18 1.62 5.14 -18.59
CA LEU A 18 1.46 6.60 -18.63
C LEU A 18 2.77 7.33 -18.93
N VAL A 19 3.92 6.79 -18.51
CA VAL A 19 5.24 7.35 -18.88
C VAL A 19 5.48 7.17 -20.37
N ASP A 20 5.28 5.95 -20.88
CA ASP A 20 5.54 5.60 -22.27
C ASP A 20 4.61 6.37 -23.23
N GLU A 21 3.35 6.58 -22.82
CA GLU A 21 2.39 7.45 -23.52
C GLU A 21 2.66 8.96 -23.34
N ARG A 22 3.66 9.36 -22.55
CA ARG A 22 3.97 10.76 -22.20
C ARG A 22 2.82 11.51 -21.51
N ARG A 23 1.94 10.79 -20.82
CA ARG A 23 0.76 11.32 -20.11
C ARG A 23 0.92 11.37 -18.60
N LEU A 24 2.00 10.83 -18.03
CA LEU A 24 2.19 10.80 -16.58
C LEU A 24 2.16 12.21 -15.96
N ARG A 25 2.77 13.21 -16.61
CA ARG A 25 2.83 14.57 -16.07
C ARG A 25 1.43 15.21 -15.96
N SER A 26 0.61 15.13 -17.00
CA SER A 26 -0.76 15.64 -16.96
C SER A 26 -1.61 14.87 -15.96
N PHE A 27 -1.51 13.54 -15.97
CA PHE A 27 -2.18 12.67 -14.99
C PHE A 27 -1.90 13.10 -13.54
N CYS A 28 -0.63 13.34 -13.21
CA CYS A 28 -0.22 13.80 -11.88
C CYS A 28 -0.72 15.21 -11.57
N THR A 29 -0.66 16.14 -12.54
CA THR A 29 -1.07 17.54 -12.34
C THR A 29 -2.57 17.65 -12.08
N GLU A 30 -3.39 16.95 -12.86
CA GLU A 30 -4.86 16.93 -12.72
C GLU A 30 -5.34 16.39 -11.37
N ARG A 31 -4.50 15.57 -10.71
CA ARG A 31 -4.84 14.83 -9.48
C ARG A 31 -4.08 15.33 -8.27
N GLU A 32 -3.30 16.41 -8.43
CA GLU A 32 -2.46 17.00 -7.38
C GLU A 32 -1.45 16.01 -6.78
N ILE A 33 -0.94 15.09 -7.60
CA ILE A 33 0.01 14.05 -7.19
C ILE A 33 1.44 14.49 -7.55
N PRO A 34 2.44 14.30 -6.67
CA PRO A 34 3.82 14.68 -6.97
C PRO A 34 4.41 13.90 -8.16
N PHE A 35 4.64 14.58 -9.28
CA PHE A 35 5.14 13.97 -10.52
C PHE A 35 6.50 13.27 -10.35
N HIS A 36 7.51 13.97 -9.81
CA HIS A 36 8.86 13.44 -9.69
C HIS A 36 8.89 12.14 -8.87
N TYR A 37 8.10 12.11 -7.81
CA TYR A 37 7.99 10.97 -6.92
C TYR A 37 7.29 9.79 -7.60
N THR A 38 6.17 10.05 -8.28
CA THR A 38 5.41 9.05 -9.03
C THR A 38 6.24 8.45 -10.18
N TYR A 39 7.02 9.29 -10.88
CA TYR A 39 7.93 8.84 -11.93
C TYR A 39 9.01 7.88 -11.43
N ARG A 40 9.58 8.13 -10.24
CA ARG A 40 10.57 7.23 -9.64
C ARG A 40 9.98 5.86 -9.30
N VAL A 41 8.72 5.84 -8.86
CA VAL A 41 7.98 4.59 -8.60
C VAL A 41 7.68 3.86 -9.90
N ALA A 42 7.13 4.56 -10.91
CA ALA A 42 6.85 3.99 -12.23
C ALA A 42 8.07 3.30 -12.84
N THR A 43 9.23 3.97 -12.76
CA THR A 43 10.49 3.51 -13.38
C THR A 43 11.32 2.54 -12.54
N GLY A 44 10.77 2.04 -11.42
CA GLY A 44 11.43 1.05 -10.54
C GLY A 44 12.59 1.60 -9.71
N LYS A 45 12.85 2.91 -9.75
CA LYS A 45 13.90 3.57 -8.96
C LYS A 45 13.57 3.68 -7.48
N GLN A 46 12.31 3.43 -7.11
CA GLN A 46 11.83 3.51 -5.74
C GLN A 46 10.65 2.57 -5.54
N THR A 47 10.56 1.95 -4.36
CA THR A 47 9.33 1.25 -3.95
C THR A 47 8.19 2.25 -3.73
N PRO A 48 6.93 1.87 -4.05
CA PRO A 48 5.78 2.73 -3.79
C PRO A 48 5.65 2.95 -2.29
N PRO A 49 5.69 4.18 -1.74
CA PRO A 49 5.37 4.35 -0.34
C PRO A 49 3.87 4.17 -0.10
N PRO A 50 3.46 3.93 1.15
CA PRO A 50 2.05 3.95 1.51
C PRO A 50 1.35 5.26 1.16
N THR A 51 2.00 6.42 1.32
CA THR A 51 1.41 7.74 1.05
C THR A 51 1.01 7.93 -0.42
N LEU A 52 1.82 7.44 -1.35
CA LEU A 52 1.52 7.50 -2.78
C LEU A 52 0.38 6.55 -3.14
N ILE A 53 0.38 5.35 -2.57
CA ILE A 53 -0.74 4.40 -2.75
C ILE A 53 -2.03 5.04 -2.22
N TRP A 54 -1.96 5.69 -1.05
CA TRP A 54 -3.07 6.46 -0.51
C TRP A 54 -3.56 7.55 -1.48
N SER A 55 -2.67 8.34 -2.09
CA SER A 55 -3.04 9.37 -3.07
C SER A 55 -3.58 8.80 -4.38
N LEU A 56 -3.15 7.59 -4.77
CA LEU A 56 -3.55 6.96 -6.03
C LEU A 56 -4.74 6.00 -5.87
N ARG A 57 -5.22 5.73 -4.66
CA ARG A 57 -6.24 4.68 -4.39
C ARG A 57 -7.57 4.87 -5.11
N ASP A 58 -7.91 6.11 -5.47
CA ASP A 58 -9.10 6.44 -6.29
C ASP A 58 -8.94 6.07 -7.78
N TYR A 59 -7.70 5.86 -8.23
CA TYR A 59 -7.35 5.64 -9.64
C TYR A 59 -6.68 4.29 -9.90
N ILE A 60 -5.96 3.78 -8.91
CA ILE A 60 -5.26 2.50 -8.93
C ILE A 60 -5.63 1.77 -7.66
N HIS A 61 -6.37 0.68 -7.82
CA HIS A 61 -6.84 -0.14 -6.71
C HIS A 61 -5.66 -0.62 -5.85
N PRO A 62 -5.71 -0.51 -4.49
CA PRO A 62 -4.55 -0.78 -3.64
C PRO A 62 -3.92 -2.15 -3.83
N ALA A 63 -4.71 -3.20 -4.07
CA ALA A 63 -4.18 -4.55 -4.33
C ALA A 63 -3.17 -4.60 -5.48
N LEU A 64 -3.40 -3.80 -6.53
CA LEU A 64 -2.58 -3.83 -7.75
C LEU A 64 -1.12 -3.45 -7.49
N TRP A 65 -0.83 -2.77 -6.38
CA TRP A 65 0.54 -2.42 -6.00
C TRP A 65 1.32 -3.59 -5.41
N PHE A 66 0.64 -4.63 -4.91
CA PHE A 66 1.24 -5.68 -4.12
C PHE A 66 1.33 -7.04 -4.83
N TYR A 67 0.53 -7.22 -5.89
CA TYR A 67 0.58 -8.38 -6.77
C TYR A 67 1.34 -8.05 -8.05
N ASP A 68 2.24 -8.94 -8.42
CA ASP A 68 3.06 -8.82 -9.63
C ASP A 68 2.26 -9.29 -10.87
N GLU A 69 2.59 -8.78 -12.05
CA GLU A 69 1.92 -9.16 -13.30
C GLU A 69 2.01 -10.68 -13.52
N GLY A 70 0.87 -11.30 -13.81
CA GLY A 70 0.75 -12.76 -13.94
C GLY A 70 0.44 -13.48 -12.62
N GLU A 71 0.54 -12.82 -11.47
CA GLU A 71 0.06 -13.39 -10.21
C GLU A 71 -1.47 -13.32 -10.14
N PRO A 72 -2.14 -14.41 -9.69
CA PRO A 72 -3.56 -14.38 -9.40
C PRO A 72 -3.80 -13.51 -8.17
N TYR A 73 -4.86 -12.71 -8.20
CA TYR A 73 -5.26 -11.86 -7.09
C TYR A 73 -6.78 -11.75 -7.00
N GLU A 74 -7.28 -11.59 -5.79
CA GLU A 74 -8.69 -11.36 -5.51
C GLU A 74 -8.90 -9.92 -5.07
N ILE A 75 -9.64 -9.15 -5.86
CA ILE A 75 -10.08 -7.82 -5.48
C ILE A 75 -11.31 -7.94 -4.57
N ILE A 76 -11.27 -7.28 -3.41
CA ILE A 76 -12.49 -7.00 -2.65
C ILE A 76 -13.10 -5.66 -3.06
N PRO A 77 -14.42 -5.45 -2.89
CA PRO A 77 -15.03 -4.15 -3.11
C PRO A 77 -14.33 -3.06 -2.30
N PHE A 78 -13.73 -2.09 -2.99
CA PHE A 78 -12.99 -1.00 -2.40
C PHE A 78 -13.75 0.31 -2.59
N GLN A 79 -14.12 0.94 -1.48
CA GLN A 79 -14.75 2.25 -1.48
C GLN A 79 -13.92 3.23 -0.66
N VAL A 80 -13.56 4.34 -1.30
CA VAL A 80 -12.84 5.42 -0.64
C VAL A 80 -13.82 6.29 0.12
N LYS A 81 -13.76 6.23 1.46
CA LYS A 81 -14.43 7.22 2.30
C LYS A 81 -13.56 8.48 2.35
N ARG A 82 -13.99 9.54 1.65
CA ARG A 82 -13.23 10.79 1.49
C ARG A 82 -13.06 11.65 2.75
N LYS A 83 -13.83 11.40 3.81
CA LYS A 83 -13.82 12.26 5.02
C LYS A 83 -12.78 11.86 6.07
N GLU A 84 -12.32 10.62 6.04
CA GLU A 84 -11.32 10.14 6.98
C GLU A 84 -9.97 10.13 6.26
N GLU A 85 -8.93 10.64 6.91
CA GLU A 85 -7.57 10.66 6.34
C GLU A 85 -6.57 9.96 7.26
N ASN A 86 -6.96 9.55 8.47
CA ASN A 86 -6.06 8.97 9.44
C ASN A 86 -5.77 7.48 9.16
N PRO A 87 -4.56 7.09 8.70
CA PRO A 87 -4.26 5.71 8.35
C PRO A 87 -4.39 4.73 9.52
N ASN A 88 -4.37 5.24 10.76
CA ASN A 88 -4.59 4.45 11.98
C ASN A 88 -6.03 3.96 12.16
N LYS A 89 -6.99 4.49 11.40
CA LYS A 89 -8.41 4.10 11.44
C LYS A 89 -8.79 3.13 10.31
N THR A 90 -7.81 2.58 9.59
CA THR A 90 -8.06 1.55 8.59
C THR A 90 -8.52 0.26 9.23
N ILE A 91 -9.20 -0.60 8.46
CA ILE A 91 -9.66 -1.92 8.92
C ILE A 91 -8.47 -2.72 9.46
N ALA A 92 -7.42 -2.88 8.64
CA ALA A 92 -6.24 -3.64 9.05
C ALA A 92 -5.51 -3.01 10.26
N MET A 93 -5.43 -1.68 10.38
CA MET A 93 -4.82 -1.06 11.56
C MET A 93 -5.63 -1.26 12.83
N LYS A 94 -6.98 -1.22 12.75
CA LYS A 94 -7.83 -1.51 13.92
C LYS A 94 -7.65 -2.95 14.36
N ASP A 95 -7.77 -3.90 13.44
CA ASP A 95 -7.56 -5.33 13.74
C ASP A 95 -6.15 -5.59 14.29
N PHE A 96 -5.13 -4.96 13.71
CA PHE A 96 -3.74 -5.15 14.14
C PHE A 96 -3.47 -4.63 15.56
N ARG A 97 -4.27 -3.67 16.03
CA ARG A 97 -4.21 -3.15 17.41
C ARG A 97 -4.83 -4.07 18.44
N GLU A 98 -5.64 -5.04 18.01
CA GLU A 98 -6.28 -6.00 18.91
C GLU A 98 -5.37 -7.18 19.25
N TYR A 99 -4.26 -7.37 18.54
CA TYR A 99 -3.28 -8.42 18.85
C TYR A 99 -2.74 -8.29 20.27
N ALA A 100 -2.69 -9.41 21.00
CA ALA A 100 -1.99 -9.45 22.28
C ALA A 100 -0.47 -9.30 22.06
N PHE A 101 0.22 -8.79 23.08
CA PHE A 101 1.68 -8.59 23.03
C PHE A 101 2.44 -9.90 22.70
N GLN A 102 1.93 -11.03 23.18
CA GLN A 102 2.53 -12.34 22.88
C GLN A 102 2.36 -12.71 21.40
N ASP A 103 1.19 -12.46 20.82
CA ASP A 103 0.94 -12.70 19.39
C ASP A 103 1.87 -11.86 18.51
N LEU A 104 2.18 -10.62 18.91
CA LEU A 104 3.15 -9.78 18.19
C LEU A 104 4.56 -10.39 18.18
N LYS A 105 4.99 -11.06 19.26
CA LYS A 105 6.28 -11.78 19.28
C LYS A 105 6.26 -12.98 18.35
N ASP A 106 5.16 -13.69 18.30
CA ASP A 106 5.01 -14.87 17.45
C ASP A 106 4.92 -14.48 15.97
N LEU A 107 4.22 -13.38 15.65
CA LEU A 107 4.22 -12.75 14.33
C LEU A 107 5.62 -12.30 13.91
N SER A 108 6.39 -11.70 14.82
CA SER A 108 7.77 -11.26 14.56
C SER A 108 8.63 -12.42 14.09
N LYS A 109 8.54 -13.57 14.76
CA LYS A 109 9.28 -14.79 14.40
C LYS A 109 8.76 -15.39 13.10
N LYS A 110 7.44 -15.52 12.95
CA LYS A 110 6.80 -16.19 11.81
C LYS A 110 7.01 -15.46 10.48
N HIS A 111 7.01 -14.13 10.50
CA HIS A 111 7.08 -13.30 9.29
C HIS A 111 8.45 -12.62 9.10
N SER A 112 9.44 -12.93 9.96
CA SER A 112 10.76 -12.32 9.95
C SER A 112 10.73 -10.78 9.98
N ILE A 113 9.73 -10.22 10.69
CA ILE A 113 9.58 -8.78 10.90
C ILE A 113 10.16 -8.45 12.26
N LYS A 114 11.00 -7.43 12.36
CA LYS A 114 11.56 -6.99 13.66
C LYS A 114 10.43 -6.65 14.63
N PHE A 115 10.47 -7.22 15.83
CA PHE A 115 9.46 -7.00 16.87
C PHE A 115 9.23 -5.51 17.15
N TYR A 116 10.30 -4.71 17.21
CA TYR A 116 10.20 -3.26 17.40
C TYR A 116 9.38 -2.56 16.30
N THR A 117 9.47 -3.03 15.05
CA THR A 117 8.63 -2.51 13.95
C THR A 117 7.17 -2.85 14.18
N LEU A 118 6.86 -4.11 14.51
CA LEU A 118 5.49 -4.54 14.81
C LEU A 118 4.89 -3.79 16.00
N TYR A 119 5.67 -3.63 17.08
CA TYR A 119 5.25 -2.91 18.26
C TYR A 119 4.91 -1.45 17.95
N ASN A 120 5.74 -0.74 17.16
CA ASN A 120 5.45 0.65 16.80
C ASN A 120 4.24 0.80 15.87
N ILE A 121 3.98 -0.18 15.01
CA ILE A 121 2.74 -0.22 14.21
C ILE A 121 1.54 -0.47 15.14
N HIS A 122 1.66 -1.45 16.04
CA HIS A 122 0.62 -1.82 17.00
C HIS A 122 0.20 -0.64 17.90
N ILE A 123 1.14 0.13 18.45
CA ILE A 123 0.80 1.32 19.25
C ILE A 123 0.37 2.54 18.39
N GLY A 124 0.34 2.41 17.06
CA GLY A 124 -0.07 3.48 16.15
C GLY A 124 0.95 4.58 15.91
N LYS A 125 2.20 4.38 16.34
CA LYS A 125 3.29 5.35 16.15
C LYS A 125 3.70 5.42 14.67
N TYR A 126 3.68 4.28 13.98
CA TYR A 126 4.03 4.19 12.56
C TYR A 126 2.92 3.53 11.75
N VAL A 127 2.76 4.01 10.51
CA VAL A 127 2.01 3.31 9.47
C VAL A 127 2.94 2.27 8.84
N PRO A 128 2.47 1.04 8.55
CA PRO A 128 3.30 0.03 7.92
C PRO A 128 3.81 0.48 6.54
N SER A 129 5.09 0.21 6.28
CA SER A 129 5.69 0.47 4.97
C SER A 129 5.17 -0.51 3.91
N PHE A 130 5.42 -0.23 2.64
CA PHE A 130 5.08 -1.14 1.54
C PHE A 130 5.62 -2.57 1.75
N LEU A 131 6.89 -2.69 2.17
CA LEU A 131 7.48 -3.99 2.44
C LEU A 131 6.80 -4.71 3.61
N ALA A 132 6.44 -3.97 4.67
CA ALA A 132 5.71 -4.54 5.81
C ALA A 132 4.32 -5.02 5.37
N ILE A 133 3.58 -4.23 4.59
CA ILE A 133 2.27 -4.64 4.05
C ILE A 133 2.43 -5.88 3.15
N LYS A 134 3.44 -5.94 2.27
CA LYS A 134 3.72 -7.12 1.44
C LYS A 134 3.97 -8.37 2.29
N GLN A 135 4.67 -8.25 3.43
CA GLN A 135 4.87 -9.36 4.37
C GLN A 135 3.59 -9.77 5.12
N PHE A 136 2.67 -8.83 5.34
CA PHE A 136 1.37 -9.06 5.97
C PHE A 136 0.29 -9.60 5.04
N MET A 137 0.53 -9.72 3.73
CA MET A 137 -0.46 -10.24 2.78
C MET A 137 -0.97 -11.65 3.11
N LYS A 138 -0.21 -12.42 3.91
CA LYS A 138 -0.64 -13.73 4.42
C LYS A 138 -1.69 -13.65 5.54
N LEU A 139 -1.89 -12.47 6.12
CA LEU A 139 -2.78 -12.22 7.25
C LEU A 139 -3.93 -11.29 6.85
N TYR A 140 -3.62 -10.29 6.03
CA TYR A 140 -4.56 -9.26 5.61
C TYR A 140 -4.54 -9.11 4.09
N LYS A 141 -5.72 -8.94 3.49
CA LYS A 141 -5.80 -8.41 2.12
C LYS A 141 -5.19 -7.00 2.09
N PRO A 142 -4.32 -6.66 1.12
CA PRO A 142 -3.58 -5.39 1.11
C PRO A 142 -4.49 -4.15 1.14
N GLU A 143 -5.67 -4.23 0.53
CA GLU A 143 -6.68 -3.18 0.48
C GLU A 143 -7.14 -2.73 1.87
N LEU A 144 -7.18 -3.63 2.85
CA LEU A 144 -7.66 -3.34 4.20
C LEU A 144 -6.77 -2.33 4.93
N TRP A 145 -5.53 -2.15 4.48
CA TRP A 145 -4.61 -1.10 4.98
C TRP A 145 -4.92 0.30 4.41
N PHE A 146 -5.80 0.38 3.41
CA PHE A 146 -6.18 1.61 2.71
C PHE A 146 -7.70 1.85 2.73
N MET A 147 -8.47 0.98 3.40
CA MET A 147 -9.91 1.12 3.64
C MET A 147 -10.16 1.53 5.09
N TYR A 148 -10.94 2.58 5.30
CA TYR A 148 -11.37 2.98 6.63
C TYR A 148 -12.43 2.02 7.18
N ALA A 149 -12.25 1.59 8.43
CA ALA A 149 -13.29 0.85 9.13
C ALA A 149 -14.50 1.77 9.35
N GLU A 150 -15.70 1.26 9.11
CA GLU A 150 -16.90 2.02 9.45
C GLU A 150 -16.93 2.26 10.96
N GLU A 151 -17.14 3.51 11.39
CA GLU A 151 -17.50 3.76 12.78
C GLU A 151 -18.89 3.16 12.96
N LYS A 152 -19.03 2.18 13.87
CA LYS A 152 -20.34 1.75 14.34
C LYS A 152 -21.02 3.00 14.90
N GLN A 153 -22.08 3.44 14.23
CA GLN A 153 -22.98 4.47 14.76
C GLN A 153 -23.67 3.95 16.02
#